data_AF-A0A1S1XXY0-F1
#
_entry.id   AF-A0A1S1XXY0-F1
#
_cell.length_a   1.000
_cell.length_b   1.000
_cell.length_c   1.000
_cell.angle_alpha   90.00
_cell.angle_beta   90.00
_cell.angle_gamma   90.00
#
_symmetry.space_group_name_H-M   'P 1'
#
loop_
_entity.id
_entity.type
_entity.pdbx_description
1 polymer ?
#
loop_
_entity_poly.entity_id
_entity_poly.type
_entity_poly.pdbx_seq_one_letter_code
_entity_poly.pdbx_strand_id
1 'polypeptide(L)'
;MTYSDASRPDLDWSQIRETIKLLTVSAAQMDGSMKDGDASVNALATAFTGMVENLAAIREQLTGLAESENRENALAQCDAARRKIDDAIVEFQFYDRLQQCLQHVSANLKDLSAMIETPHRLYNPAEWCALQDAIRGRYTMEAEKVMFDAIHQGKSIEEALALFEAANQTGGDPDIQLF
;
A
#
# COMPACT_ATOMS: atom_id res chain seq x y z
N MET A 1 24.72 -21.84 -14.15
CA MET A 1 24.43 -20.40 -14.12
C MET A 1 25.75 -19.67 -14.20
N THR A 2 26.08 -19.10 -15.35
CA THR A 2 27.30 -18.29 -15.53
C THR A 2 27.06 -16.92 -14.93
N TYR A 3 27.87 -16.57 -13.94
CA TYR A 3 27.82 -15.29 -13.23
C TYR A 3 28.27 -14.17 -14.18
N SER A 4 27.46 -13.12 -14.32
CA SER A 4 27.87 -11.90 -15.03
C SER A 4 28.66 -11.05 -14.05
N ASP A 5 29.96 -10.86 -14.32
CA ASP A 5 30.82 -9.92 -13.61
C ASP A 5 30.91 -8.62 -14.42
N ALA A 6 31.13 -7.49 -13.75
CA ALA A 6 31.26 -6.15 -14.32
C ALA A 6 32.33 -6.04 -15.43
N SER A 7 33.23 -7.03 -15.50
CA SER A 7 34.29 -7.15 -16.50
C SER A 7 33.85 -7.79 -17.84
N ARG A 8 32.68 -8.46 -17.92
CA ARG A 8 32.15 -9.09 -19.15
C ARG A 8 30.61 -9.03 -19.22
N PRO A 9 30.02 -7.91 -19.65
CA PRO A 9 28.57 -7.78 -19.75
C PRO A 9 28.08 -8.38 -21.08
N ASP A 10 27.94 -9.70 -21.15
CA ASP A 10 27.10 -10.35 -22.17
C ASP A 10 25.69 -10.52 -21.59
N LEU A 11 24.94 -9.42 -21.59
CA LEU A 11 23.50 -9.40 -21.33
C LEU A 11 22.94 -8.37 -22.30
N ASP A 12 22.03 -8.82 -23.15
CA ASP A 12 21.38 -7.97 -24.16
C ASP A 12 20.48 -6.95 -23.42
N TRP A 13 21.10 -5.86 -22.95
CA TRP A 13 20.45 -4.79 -22.18
C TRP A 13 19.28 -4.17 -22.95
N SER A 14 19.22 -4.38 -24.26
CA SER A 14 18.08 -4.04 -25.10
C SER A 14 16.79 -4.74 -24.62
N GLN A 15 16.85 -6.05 -24.32
CA GLN A 15 15.74 -6.87 -23.86
C GLN A 15 15.34 -6.54 -22.42
N ILE A 16 16.34 -6.31 -21.56
CA ILE A 16 16.11 -5.88 -20.17
C ILE A 16 15.40 -4.52 -20.17
N ARG A 17 15.86 -3.58 -21.01
CA ARG A 17 15.25 -2.26 -21.15
C ARG A 17 13.83 -2.32 -21.68
N GLU A 18 13.57 -3.14 -22.70
CA GLU A 18 12.21 -3.33 -23.22
C GLU A 18 11.27 -3.93 -22.17
N THR A 19 11.73 -4.94 -21.45
CA THR A 19 10.94 -5.59 -20.39
C THR A 19 10.63 -4.62 -19.25
N ILE A 20 11.60 -3.83 -18.80
CA ILE A 20 11.40 -2.84 -17.73
C ILE A 20 10.42 -1.74 -18.18
N LYS A 21 10.46 -1.32 -19.44
CA LYS A 21 9.47 -0.39 -19.99
C LYS A 21 8.07 -0.97 -19.98
N LEU A 22 7.91 -2.24 -20.37
CA LEU A 22 6.62 -2.93 -20.32
C LEU A 22 6.11 -3.02 -18.87
N LEU A 23 6.95 -3.39 -17.91
CA LEU A 23 6.59 -3.41 -16.49
C LEU A 23 6.21 -2.02 -15.97
N THR A 24 6.93 -0.97 -16.39
CA THR A 24 6.63 0.42 -16.01
C THR A 24 5.25 0.83 -16.51
N VAL A 25 4.90 0.47 -17.76
CA VAL A 25 3.56 0.72 -18.31
C VAL A 25 2.49 -0.08 -17.55
N SER A 26 2.74 -1.35 -17.23
CA SER A 26 1.80 -2.16 -16.42
C SER A 26 1.58 -1.55 -15.04
N ALA A 27 2.63 -1.06 -14.37
CA ALA A 27 2.50 -0.38 -13.09
C ALA A 27 1.73 0.95 -13.21
N ALA A 28 2.01 1.74 -14.24
CA ALA A 28 1.28 2.98 -14.52
C ALA A 28 -0.20 2.73 -14.85
N GLN A 29 -0.52 1.62 -15.53
CA GLN A 29 -1.89 1.21 -15.81
C GLN A 29 -2.62 0.83 -14.52
N MET A 30 -1.99 0.09 -13.61
CA MET A 30 -2.57 -0.22 -12.30
C MET A 30 -2.81 1.04 -11.46
N ASP A 31 -1.86 1.98 -11.43
CA ASP A 31 -2.04 3.29 -10.77
C ASP A 31 -3.20 4.10 -11.38
N GLY A 32 -3.35 4.07 -12.71
CA GLY A 32 -4.48 4.67 -13.41
C GLY A 32 -5.82 4.03 -13.03
N SER A 33 -5.91 2.70 -13.05
CA SER A 33 -7.11 1.98 -12.64
C SER A 33 -7.47 2.17 -11.17
N MET A 34 -6.47 2.39 -10.30
CA MET A 34 -6.72 2.77 -8.91
C MET A 34 -7.28 4.19 -8.82
N LYS A 35 -6.73 5.16 -9.54
CA LYS A 35 -7.33 6.52 -9.57
C LYS A 35 -8.78 6.53 -10.05
N ASP A 36 -9.14 5.65 -10.97
CA ASP A 36 -10.55 5.47 -11.38
C ASP A 36 -11.42 4.91 -10.24
N GLY A 37 -10.82 4.13 -9.34
CA GLY A 37 -11.43 3.63 -8.10
C GLY A 37 -11.68 4.69 -7.03
N ASP A 38 -10.96 5.83 -7.06
CA ASP A 38 -11.03 6.88 -6.04
C ASP A 38 -12.46 7.43 -5.91
N ALA A 39 -13.17 7.55 -7.04
CA ALA A 39 -14.57 7.97 -7.05
C ALA A 39 -15.48 6.98 -6.31
N SER A 40 -15.21 5.68 -6.42
CA SER A 40 -16.01 4.63 -5.76
C SER A 40 -15.76 4.61 -4.26
N VAL A 41 -14.50 4.75 -3.84
CA VAL A 41 -14.13 4.80 -2.41
C VAL A 41 -14.65 6.07 -1.75
N ASN A 42 -14.54 7.22 -2.43
CA ASN A 42 -15.09 8.47 -1.92
C ASN A 42 -16.62 8.43 -1.78
N ALA A 43 -17.32 7.79 -2.74
CA ALA A 43 -18.76 7.56 -2.64
C ALA A 43 -19.11 6.68 -1.43
N LEU A 44 -18.29 5.66 -1.14
CA LEU A 44 -18.49 4.76 -0.01
C LEU A 44 -18.22 5.44 1.35
N ALA A 45 -17.17 6.25 1.46
CA ALA A 45 -16.90 7.08 2.63
C ALA A 45 -18.05 8.07 2.90
N THR A 46 -18.59 8.69 1.84
CA THR A 46 -19.78 9.55 1.92
C THR A 46 -21.01 8.76 2.40
N ALA A 47 -21.23 7.55 1.88
CA ALA A 47 -22.34 6.71 2.28
C ALA A 47 -22.27 6.32 3.77
N PHE A 48 -21.09 5.94 4.28
CA PHE A 48 -20.92 5.64 5.70
C PHE A 48 -21.15 6.85 6.60
N THR A 49 -20.64 8.02 6.20
CA THR A 49 -20.90 9.27 6.92
C THR A 49 -22.41 9.57 6.98
N GLY A 50 -23.13 9.38 5.88
CA GLY A 50 -24.59 9.52 5.86
C GLY A 50 -25.31 8.47 6.72
N MET A 51 -24.82 7.22 6.78
CA MET A 51 -25.37 6.19 7.69
C MET A 51 -25.16 6.58 9.16
N VAL A 52 -24.00 7.14 9.49
CA VAL A 52 -23.68 7.69 10.81
C VAL A 52 -24.66 8.79 11.22
N GLU A 53 -24.93 9.74 10.33
CA GLU A 53 -25.89 10.83 10.56
C GLU A 53 -27.32 10.29 10.76
N ASN A 54 -27.73 9.35 9.92
CA ASN A 54 -29.04 8.70 10.03
C ASN A 54 -29.18 7.94 11.37
N LEU A 55 -28.15 7.21 11.80
CA LEU A 55 -28.15 6.53 13.10
C LEU A 55 -28.23 7.53 14.26
N ALA A 56 -27.53 8.67 14.16
CA ALA A 56 -27.60 9.73 15.17
C ALA A 56 -29.02 10.32 15.29
N ALA A 57 -29.68 10.58 14.15
CA ALA A 57 -31.06 11.06 14.11
C ALA A 57 -32.05 10.04 14.67
N ILE A 58 -31.91 8.76 14.32
CA ILE A 58 -32.74 7.67 14.88
C ILE A 58 -32.57 7.60 16.40
N ARG A 59 -31.33 7.69 16.89
CA ARG A 59 -31.01 7.66 18.32
C ARG A 59 -31.66 8.82 19.05
N GLU A 60 -31.61 10.04 18.50
CA GLU A 60 -32.27 11.22 19.06
C GLU A 60 -33.79 11.03 19.17
N GLN A 61 -34.43 10.52 18.11
CA GLN A 61 -35.86 10.19 18.16
C GLN A 61 -36.19 9.14 19.21
N LEU A 62 -35.37 8.09 19.34
CA LEU A 62 -35.55 7.06 20.36
C LEU A 62 -35.41 7.63 21.77
N THR A 63 -34.49 8.55 22.02
CA THR A 63 -34.34 9.19 23.35
C THR A 63 -35.52 10.07 23.74
N GLY A 64 -36.28 10.58 22.78
CA GLY A 64 -37.52 11.32 23.02
C GLY A 64 -38.74 10.45 23.37
N LEU A 65 -38.63 9.12 23.23
CA LEU A 65 -39.68 8.16 23.56
C LEU A 65 -39.62 7.73 25.03
N ALA A 66 -40.79 7.35 25.57
CA ALA A 66 -40.91 6.80 26.92
C ALA A 66 -40.00 5.57 27.11
N GLU A 67 -39.49 5.42 28.32
CA GLU A 67 -38.57 4.34 28.65
C GLU A 67 -39.25 2.98 28.49
N SER A 68 -38.61 2.10 27.73
CA SER A 68 -39.03 0.71 27.56
C SER A 68 -37.82 -0.15 27.19
N GLU A 69 -37.90 -1.43 27.49
CA GLU A 69 -36.86 -2.41 27.13
C GLU A 69 -36.59 -2.41 25.60
N ASN A 70 -37.64 -2.26 24.80
CA ASN A 70 -37.53 -2.15 23.34
C ASN A 70 -36.74 -0.91 22.91
N ARG A 71 -36.92 0.23 23.59
CA ARG A 71 -36.18 1.46 23.33
C ARG A 71 -34.69 1.26 23.64
N GLU A 72 -34.37 0.69 24.80
CA GLU A 72 -32.99 0.43 25.20
C GLU A 72 -32.28 -0.53 24.24
N ASN A 73 -32.97 -1.60 23.83
CA ASN A 73 -32.46 -2.54 22.83
C ASN A 73 -32.20 -1.85 21.47
N ALA A 74 -33.11 -0.98 21.02
CA ALA A 74 -32.92 -0.23 19.77
C ALA A 74 -31.75 0.77 19.85
N LEU A 75 -31.57 1.44 20.99
CA LEU A 75 -30.41 2.32 21.23
C LEU A 75 -29.09 1.53 21.20
N ALA A 76 -29.04 0.37 21.86
CA ALA A 76 -27.87 -0.51 21.84
C ALA A 76 -27.54 -1.01 20.42
N GLN A 77 -28.55 -1.31 19.61
CA GLN A 77 -28.37 -1.68 18.20
C GLN A 77 -27.81 -0.52 17.36
N CYS A 78 -28.25 0.72 17.62
CA CYS A 78 -27.72 1.91 16.96
C CYS A 78 -26.23 2.10 17.29
N ASP A 79 -25.85 1.94 18.56
CA ASP A 79 -24.45 2.05 18.99
C ASP A 79 -23.59 0.92 18.39
N ALA A 80 -24.11 -0.31 18.32
CA ALA A 80 -23.42 -1.42 17.69
C ALA A 80 -23.24 -1.22 16.17
N ALA A 81 -24.25 -0.69 15.48
CA ALA A 81 -24.17 -0.34 14.07
C ALA A 81 -23.16 0.79 13.83
N ARG A 82 -23.14 1.80 14.71
CA ARG A 82 -22.18 2.90 14.64
C ARG A 82 -20.75 2.41 14.74
N ARG A 83 -20.43 1.58 15.73
CA ARG A 83 -19.08 1.01 15.90
C ARG A 83 -18.62 0.24 14.65
N LYS A 84 -19.50 -0.59 14.08
CA LYS A 84 -19.18 -1.32 12.84
C LYS A 84 -18.88 -0.40 11.65
N ILE A 85 -19.56 0.74 11.56
CA ILE A 85 -19.28 1.73 10.52
C ILE A 85 -17.93 2.40 10.78
N ASP A 86 -17.64 2.79 12.03
CA ASP A 86 -16.35 3.39 12.39
C ASP A 86 -15.20 2.40 12.11
N ASP A 87 -15.35 1.12 12.48
CA ASP A 87 -14.38 0.06 12.16
C ASP A 87 -14.19 -0.09 10.64
N ALA A 88 -15.28 -0.10 9.87
CA ALA A 88 -15.21 -0.19 8.42
C ALA A 88 -14.46 1.01 7.81
N ILE A 89 -14.70 2.23 8.30
CA ILE A 89 -14.01 3.44 7.84
C ILE A 89 -12.50 3.34 8.08
N VAL A 90 -12.07 2.81 9.24
CA VAL A 90 -10.65 2.58 9.53
C VAL A 90 -10.07 1.54 8.56
N GLU A 91 -10.78 0.44 8.33
CA GLU A 91 -10.33 -0.59 7.37
C GLU A 91 -10.15 -0.01 5.95
N PHE A 92 -10.95 0.99 5.54
CA PHE A 92 -10.80 1.65 4.23
C PHE A 92 -9.43 2.31 3.99
N GLN A 93 -8.64 2.55 5.04
CA GLN A 93 -7.24 2.99 4.90
C GLN A 93 -6.38 1.99 4.11
N PHE A 94 -6.80 0.73 3.98
CA PHE A 94 -6.16 -0.25 3.10
C PHE A 94 -6.04 0.29 1.66
N TYR A 95 -7.01 1.08 1.23
CA TYR A 95 -7.08 1.61 -0.12
C TYR A 95 -5.99 2.66 -0.36
N ASP A 96 -5.82 3.61 0.56
CA ASP A 96 -4.76 4.62 0.50
C ASP A 96 -3.38 3.96 0.52
N ARG A 97 -3.20 2.93 1.38
CA ARG A 97 -1.98 2.14 1.43
C ARG A 97 -1.69 1.42 0.11
N LEU A 98 -2.71 0.86 -0.54
CA LEU A 98 -2.58 0.19 -1.83
C LEU A 98 -2.20 1.19 -2.94
N GLN A 99 -2.83 2.36 -2.96
CA GLN A 99 -2.52 3.45 -3.88
C GLN A 99 -1.07 3.91 -3.71
N GLN A 100 -0.62 4.13 -2.47
CA GLN A 100 0.76 4.52 -2.16
C GLN A 100 1.78 3.47 -2.61
N CYS A 101 1.50 2.19 -2.36
CA CYS A 101 2.35 1.08 -2.80
C CYS A 101 2.53 1.08 -4.33
N LEU A 102 1.45 1.28 -5.09
CA LEU A 102 1.52 1.33 -6.55
C LEU A 102 2.29 2.56 -7.06
N GLN A 103 2.12 3.71 -6.42
CA GLN A 103 2.92 4.90 -6.73
C GLN A 103 4.42 4.65 -6.49
N HIS A 104 4.78 3.98 -5.40
CA HIS A 104 6.16 3.60 -5.10
C HIS A 104 6.71 2.63 -6.17
N VAL A 105 5.96 1.58 -6.53
CA VAL A 105 6.36 0.62 -7.57
C VAL A 105 6.56 1.33 -8.91
N SER A 106 5.63 2.19 -9.32
CA SER A 106 5.72 2.97 -10.57
C SER A 106 6.94 3.89 -10.58
N ALA A 107 7.21 4.60 -9.48
CA ALA A 107 8.38 5.45 -9.34
C ALA A 107 9.69 4.65 -9.42
N ASN A 108 9.78 3.52 -8.72
CA ASN A 108 10.96 2.65 -8.72
C ASN A 108 11.27 2.10 -10.12
N LEU A 109 10.24 1.66 -10.86
CA LEU A 109 10.40 1.18 -12.23
C LEU A 109 10.83 2.29 -13.19
N LYS A 110 10.31 3.51 -13.00
CA LYS A 110 10.73 4.69 -13.78
C LYS A 110 12.19 5.07 -13.52
N ASP A 111 12.61 5.07 -12.25
CA ASP A 111 14.01 5.36 -11.87
C ASP A 111 14.95 4.30 -12.46
N LEU A 112 14.56 3.03 -12.38
CA LEU A 112 15.28 1.92 -13.01
C LEU A 112 15.34 2.09 -14.53
N SER A 113 14.23 2.41 -15.19
CA SER A 113 14.17 2.66 -16.63
C SER A 113 15.09 3.82 -17.06
N ALA A 114 15.14 4.90 -16.28
CA ALA A 114 16.00 6.04 -16.58
C ALA A 114 17.50 5.70 -16.42
N MET A 115 17.84 4.87 -15.43
CA MET A 115 19.21 4.43 -15.19
C MET A 115 19.71 3.52 -16.32
N ILE A 116 18.92 2.54 -16.76
CA ILE A 116 19.32 1.59 -17.81
C ILE A 116 19.33 2.21 -19.22
N GLU A 117 18.59 3.31 -19.45
CA GLU A 117 18.64 4.06 -20.70
C GLU A 117 19.96 4.81 -20.90
N THR A 118 20.74 4.96 -19.83
CA THR A 118 21.94 5.78 -19.79
C THR A 118 23.19 4.88 -19.66
N PRO A 119 23.93 4.62 -20.76
CA PRO A 119 25.01 3.62 -20.76
C PRO A 119 26.10 3.87 -19.70
N HIS A 120 26.44 5.12 -19.42
CA HIS A 120 27.46 5.45 -18.42
C HIS A 120 27.00 5.22 -16.96
N ARG A 121 25.69 5.29 -16.69
CA ARG A 121 25.12 5.02 -15.35
C ARG A 121 24.97 3.52 -15.12
N LEU A 122 24.61 2.79 -16.19
CA LEU A 122 24.44 1.34 -16.17
C LEU A 122 25.69 0.59 -15.67
N TYR A 123 26.88 1.03 -16.10
CA TYR A 123 28.15 0.41 -15.71
C TYR A 123 28.77 1.02 -14.44
N ASN A 124 28.05 1.89 -13.73
CA ASN A 124 28.54 2.52 -12.50
C ASN A 124 27.89 1.87 -11.26
N PRO A 125 28.64 1.09 -10.45
CA PRO A 125 28.11 0.48 -9.24
C PRO A 125 27.51 1.47 -8.24
N ALA A 126 28.03 2.70 -8.19
CA ALA A 126 27.52 3.73 -7.27
C ALA A 126 26.08 4.16 -7.62
N GLU A 127 25.71 4.15 -8.90
CA GLU A 127 24.33 4.45 -9.34
C GLU A 127 23.35 3.36 -8.89
N TRP A 128 23.78 2.10 -8.90
CA TRP A 128 22.98 0.98 -8.41
C TRP A 128 22.78 1.04 -6.90
N CYS A 129 23.82 1.38 -6.13
CA CYS A 129 23.69 1.63 -4.70
C CYS A 129 22.73 2.79 -4.42
N ALA A 130 22.87 3.92 -5.14
CA ALA A 130 21.99 5.07 -4.99
C ALA A 130 20.52 4.74 -5.33
N LEU A 131 20.28 3.90 -6.35
CA LEU A 131 18.94 3.41 -6.67
C LEU A 131 18.38 2.53 -5.56
N GLN A 132 19.18 1.61 -5.01
CA GLN A 132 18.76 0.75 -3.89
C GLN A 132 18.44 1.56 -2.63
N ASP A 133 19.27 2.56 -2.31
CA ASP A 133 19.04 3.47 -1.20
C ASP A 133 17.77 4.31 -1.41
N ALA A 134 17.52 4.76 -2.64
CA ALA A 134 16.31 5.48 -2.98
C ALA A 134 15.05 4.60 -2.87
N ILE A 135 15.10 3.35 -3.34
CA ILE A 135 14.01 2.37 -3.20
C ILE A 135 13.73 2.13 -1.71
N ARG A 136 14.78 1.87 -0.93
CA ARG A 136 14.67 1.64 0.51
C ARG A 136 14.12 2.86 1.25
N GLY A 137 14.54 4.07 0.87
CA GLY A 137 14.12 5.32 1.47
C GLY A 137 12.66 5.71 1.19
N ARG A 138 12.04 5.16 0.14
CA ARG A 138 10.62 5.34 -0.16
C ARG A 138 9.71 4.48 0.73
N TYR A 139 10.23 3.42 1.34
CA TYR A 139 9.46 2.61 2.28
C TYR A 139 9.26 3.35 3.60
N THR A 140 8.00 3.62 3.93
CA THR A 140 7.60 4.27 5.17
C THR A 140 7.45 3.25 6.29
N MET A 141 7.07 2.01 5.97
CA MET A 141 6.83 0.97 6.97
C MET A 141 8.07 0.13 7.23
N GLU A 142 8.30 -0.20 8.51
CA GLU A 142 9.43 -1.03 8.92
C GLU A 142 9.34 -2.44 8.33
N ALA A 143 8.13 -2.99 8.21
CA ALA A 143 7.91 -4.28 7.55
C ALA A 143 8.41 -4.30 6.10
N GLU A 144 8.20 -3.22 5.34
CA GLU A 144 8.68 -3.10 3.95
C GLU A 144 10.20 -3.02 3.87
N LYS A 145 10.84 -2.32 4.82
CA LYS A 145 12.31 -2.26 4.94
C LYS A 145 12.91 -3.61 5.26
N VAL A 146 12.28 -4.36 6.17
CA VAL A 146 12.69 -5.74 6.52
C VAL A 146 12.61 -6.66 5.30
N MET A 147 11.53 -6.56 4.51
CA MET A 147 11.39 -7.30 3.26
C MET A 147 12.50 -6.95 2.26
N PHE A 148 12.79 -5.66 2.09
CA PHE A 148 13.86 -5.20 1.20
C PHE A 148 15.23 -5.70 1.64
N ASP A 149 15.55 -5.60 2.94
CA ASP A 149 16.81 -6.10 3.49
C ASP A 149 16.96 -7.60 3.33
N ALA A 150 15.88 -8.36 3.49
CA ALA A 150 15.87 -9.79 3.27
C ALA A 150 16.28 -10.15 1.84
N ILE A 151 15.73 -9.46 0.84
CA ILE A 151 16.12 -9.62 -0.57
C ILE A 151 17.58 -9.21 -0.77
N HIS A 152 18.02 -8.09 -0.18
CA HIS A 152 19.39 -7.63 -0.29
C HIS A 152 20.42 -8.59 0.37
N GLN A 153 20.00 -9.31 1.41
CA GLN A 153 20.78 -10.37 2.07
C GLN A 153 20.78 -11.70 1.31
N GLY A 154 20.07 -11.79 0.18
CA GLY A 154 20.01 -12.98 -0.67
C GLY A 154 18.99 -14.03 -0.22
N LYS A 155 18.03 -13.66 0.64
CA LYS A 155 16.90 -14.53 0.98
C LYS A 155 15.95 -14.70 -0.21
N SER A 156 15.18 -15.77 -0.21
CA SER A 156 14.16 -15.98 -1.24
C SER A 156 13.03 -14.96 -1.12
N ILE A 157 12.27 -14.78 -2.21
CA ILE A 157 11.07 -13.93 -2.20
C ILE A 157 10.05 -14.44 -1.17
N GLU A 158 9.89 -15.77 -1.05
CA GLU A 158 8.98 -16.40 -0.09
C GLU A 158 9.38 -16.11 1.35
N GLU A 159 10.69 -16.18 1.66
CA GLU A 159 11.22 -15.86 2.98
C GLU A 159 11.08 -14.36 3.31
N ALA A 160 11.30 -13.48 2.32
CA ALA A 160 11.13 -12.04 2.50
C ALA A 160 9.66 -11.68 2.77
N LEU A 161 8.71 -12.33 2.08
CA LEU A 161 7.27 -12.15 2.32
C LEU A 161 6.84 -12.69 3.69
N ALA A 162 7.38 -13.84 4.13
CA ALA A 162 7.12 -14.35 5.47
C ALA A 162 7.62 -13.39 6.57
N LEU A 163 8.79 -12.78 6.37
CA LEU A 163 9.32 -11.76 7.29
C LEU A 163 8.49 -10.48 7.27
N PHE A 164 8.01 -10.07 6.09
CA PHE A 164 7.09 -8.94 5.96
C PHE A 164 5.81 -9.16 6.76
N GLU A 165 5.16 -10.32 6.60
CA GLU A 165 3.93 -10.67 7.31
C GLU A 165 4.16 -10.72 8.82
N ALA A 166 5.25 -11.35 9.27
CA ALA A 166 5.60 -11.40 10.69
C ALA A 166 5.86 -10.01 11.27
N ALA A 167 6.57 -9.14 10.55
CA ALA A 167 6.84 -7.77 10.99
C ALA A 167 5.55 -6.92 11.04
N ASN A 168 4.65 -7.09 10.08
CA ASN A 168 3.37 -6.38 10.01
C ASN A 168 2.39 -6.85 11.12
N GLN A 169 2.51 -8.10 11.60
CA GLN A 169 1.74 -8.62 12.73
C GLN A 169 2.34 -8.24 14.10
N THR A 170 3.67 -8.15 14.19
CA THR A 170 4.39 -7.83 15.45
C THR A 170 4.44 -6.32 15.71
N GLY A 171 4.37 -5.50 14.66
CA GLY A 171 4.28 -4.04 14.72
C GLY A 171 2.88 -3.50 15.03
N GLY A 172 1.97 -4.32 15.55
CA GLY A 172 0.65 -3.90 16.05
C GLY A 172 0.76 -3.07 17.32
N ASP A 173 1.40 -1.90 17.23
CA ASP A 173 1.16 -0.80 18.16
C ASP A 173 -0.08 -0.05 17.64
N PRO A 174 -1.21 -0.04 18.37
CA PRO A 174 -2.42 0.67 17.95
C PRO A 174 -2.21 2.20 17.79
N ASP A 175 -1.06 2.74 18.22
CA ASP A 175 -0.71 4.16 18.05
C ASP A 175 0.18 4.46 16.82
N ILE A 176 0.57 3.45 16.02
CA ILE A 176 1.32 3.64 14.76
C ILE A 176 0.45 3.22 13.56
N GLN A 177 -0.79 3.71 13.54
CA GLN A 177 -1.62 3.85 12.34
C GLN A 177 -1.94 5.33 12.06
N LEU A 178 -0.97 6.20 12.33
CA LEU A 178 -0.97 7.55 11.80
C LEU A 178 0.23 7.65 10.86
N PHE A 179 -0.02 7.62 9.56
CA PHE A 179 0.34 8.63 8.56
C PHE A 179 -0.12 8.16 7.18
#